data_AF-A0A0B0EJB6-F1
#
_entry.id   AF-A0A0B0EJB6-F1
#
_cell.length_a   1.000
_cell.length_b   1.000
_cell.length_c   1.000
_cell.angle_alpha   90.00
_cell.angle_beta   90.00
_cell.angle_gamma   90.00
#
_symmetry.space_group_name_H-M   'P 1'
#
loop_
_entity.id
_entity.type
_entity.pdbx_description
1 polymer ?
#
loop_
_entity_poly.entity_id
_entity_poly.type
_entity_poly.pdbx_seq_one_letter_code
_entity_poly.pdbx_strand_id
1 'polypeptide(L)'
;MNNTLPEIRLAQRISKKFKITPGFDMREFTLKFLTIKEEVIPFSVDALFLGLGTEIEKPTIILNSKTFYRRKRFTLAHEIGHYFIPWHVGLIICHIDPKYRLRNNIYREMEAEANRFASELLMPESWVTDIIKKNEKIKTIINKIYSTGVSYLAANLALCKFLPPGYLFVQIDKNGQVEYSEKSKGSGVAPPSKGEKFDIALYKEVVSEHYTIENDFYKIHWFKFKKSLSKIKAKKDKRDSKKILRDLIGNIEQNKRLQLLHKINGVVGATNSMQSFGKDTEMYSFLYQRFASKNELCFLLNYEEFKLFLSRKSQELCISQ
;
A
#
# COMPACT_ATOMS: atom_id res chain seq x y z
N MET A 1 9.14 19.38 13.32
CA MET A 1 8.06 19.97 12.50
C MET A 1 7.52 18.86 11.59
N ASN A 2 6.23 18.53 11.66
CA ASN A 2 5.68 17.49 10.78
C ASN A 2 5.80 17.93 9.32
N ASN A 3 6.58 17.18 8.54
CA ASN A 3 6.87 17.43 7.13
C ASN A 3 5.68 17.05 6.23
N THR A 4 4.48 17.54 6.55
CA THR A 4 3.28 17.35 5.76
C THR A 4 3.34 18.25 4.53
N LEU A 5 3.10 17.68 3.35
CA LEU A 5 3.16 18.40 2.07
C LEU A 5 2.09 19.52 2.01
N PRO A 6 2.35 20.64 1.31
CA PRO A 6 1.47 21.81 1.27
C PRO A 6 0.02 21.51 0.86
N GLU A 7 -0.18 20.72 -0.18
CA GLU A 7 -1.48 20.31 -0.74
C GLU A 7 -2.29 19.45 0.24
N ILE A 8 -1.64 18.65 1.07
CA ILE A 8 -2.30 17.87 2.14
C ILE A 8 -2.78 18.84 3.24
N ARG A 9 -1.93 19.80 3.65
CA ARG A 9 -2.33 20.83 4.63
C ARG A 9 -3.46 21.70 4.10
N LEU A 10 -3.46 21.99 2.80
CA LEU A 10 -4.54 22.73 2.15
C LEU A 10 -5.86 21.94 2.19
N ALA A 11 -5.85 20.66 1.83
CA ALA A 11 -7.02 19.78 1.94
C ALA A 11 -7.57 19.74 3.38
N GLN A 12 -6.70 19.66 4.38
CA GLN A 12 -7.08 19.71 5.80
C GLN A 12 -7.72 21.06 6.18
N ARG A 13 -7.16 22.18 5.70
CA ARG A 13 -7.71 23.52 5.94
C ARG A 13 -9.08 23.70 5.29
N ILE A 14 -9.26 23.23 4.07
CA ILE A 14 -10.55 23.22 3.35
C ILE A 14 -11.56 22.35 4.10
N SER A 15 -11.16 21.15 4.52
CA SER A 15 -12.01 20.26 5.30
C SER A 15 -12.51 20.91 6.59
N LYS A 16 -11.62 21.58 7.33
CA LYS A 16 -11.98 22.32 8.55
C LYS A 16 -12.89 23.52 8.25
N LYS A 17 -12.57 24.32 7.23
CA LYS A 17 -13.32 25.54 6.85
C LYS A 17 -14.76 25.20 6.48
N PHE A 18 -14.96 24.14 5.70
CA PHE A 18 -16.27 23.73 5.20
C PHE A 18 -16.93 22.61 6.02
N LYS A 19 -16.34 22.26 7.18
CA LYS A 19 -16.83 21.19 8.08
C LYS A 19 -17.09 19.87 7.35
N ILE A 20 -16.19 19.51 6.45
CA ILE A 20 -16.30 18.30 5.62
C ILE A 20 -16.03 17.07 6.50
N THR A 21 -16.90 16.07 6.39
CA THR A 21 -16.73 14.76 7.00
C THR A 21 -16.70 13.67 5.93
N PRO A 22 -15.95 12.57 6.13
CA PRO A 22 -15.93 11.46 5.18
C PRO A 22 -17.33 10.97 4.82
N GLY A 23 -17.58 10.75 3.54
CA GLY A 23 -18.91 10.44 3.01
C GLY A 23 -19.77 11.63 2.58
N PHE A 24 -19.29 12.88 2.73
CA PHE A 24 -19.98 14.08 2.24
C PHE A 24 -20.33 14.02 0.75
N ASP A 25 -21.33 14.76 0.29
CA ASP A 25 -21.65 14.84 -1.14
C ASP A 25 -20.56 15.63 -1.89
N MET A 26 -19.71 14.91 -2.62
CA MET A 26 -18.61 15.50 -3.38
C MET A 26 -19.12 16.36 -4.55
N ARG A 27 -20.26 15.97 -5.16
CA ARG A 27 -20.82 16.72 -6.30
C ARG A 27 -21.40 18.05 -5.81
N GLU A 28 -22.18 18.02 -4.73
CA GLU A 28 -22.72 19.24 -4.13
C GLU A 28 -21.60 20.18 -3.68
N PHE A 29 -20.54 19.63 -3.07
CA PHE A 29 -19.37 20.41 -2.69
C PHE A 29 -18.68 21.06 -3.90
N THR A 30 -18.48 20.31 -4.99
CA THR A 30 -17.89 20.86 -6.21
C THR A 30 -18.74 21.98 -6.82
N LEU A 31 -20.08 21.82 -6.85
CA LEU A 31 -21.00 22.81 -7.44
C LEU A 31 -20.95 24.19 -6.75
N LYS A 32 -20.42 24.28 -5.53
CA LYS A 32 -20.20 25.56 -4.83
C LYS A 32 -19.13 26.43 -5.49
N PHE A 33 -18.20 25.80 -6.23
CA PHE A 33 -17.04 26.48 -6.81
C PHE A 33 -16.99 26.37 -8.33
N LEU A 34 -17.50 25.26 -8.89
CA LEU A 34 -17.31 24.89 -10.29
C LEU A 34 -18.63 24.48 -10.94
N THR A 35 -18.70 24.62 -12.25
CA THR A 35 -19.79 24.06 -13.06
C THR A 35 -19.43 22.62 -13.44
N ILE A 36 -20.40 21.70 -13.38
CA ILE A 36 -20.20 20.29 -13.77
C ILE A 36 -21.07 20.00 -14.98
N LYS A 37 -20.46 19.50 -16.05
CA LYS A 37 -21.14 18.90 -17.21
C LYS A 37 -20.75 17.43 -17.31
N GLU A 38 -21.67 16.58 -17.72
CA GLU A 38 -21.38 15.16 -17.99
C GLU A 38 -21.57 14.88 -19.46
N GLU A 39 -20.50 14.44 -20.12
CA GLU A 39 -20.48 14.20 -21.55
C GLU A 39 -19.82 12.85 -21.84
N VAL A 40 -20.11 12.27 -23.01
CA VAL A 40 -19.34 11.13 -23.50
C VAL A 40 -18.03 11.66 -24.08
N ILE A 41 -16.92 11.40 -23.39
CA ILE A 41 -15.60 11.78 -23.87
C ILE A 41 -15.03 10.63 -24.72
N PRO A 42 -14.67 10.85 -26.00
CA PRO A 42 -14.23 9.79 -26.91
C PRO A 42 -12.80 9.28 -26.63
N PHE A 43 -12.10 9.87 -25.65
CA PHE A 43 -10.75 9.50 -25.23
C PHE A 43 -10.75 8.84 -23.85
N SER A 44 -9.67 8.17 -23.49
CA SER A 44 -9.45 7.52 -22.18
C SER A 44 -9.17 8.52 -21.04
N VAL A 45 -9.91 9.61 -21.02
CA VAL A 45 -9.82 10.76 -20.11
C VAL A 45 -11.01 10.70 -19.16
N ASP A 46 -10.75 10.93 -17.87
CA ASP A 46 -11.80 10.92 -16.85
C ASP A 46 -12.54 12.26 -16.77
N ALA A 47 -11.82 13.37 -16.98
CA ALA A 47 -12.38 14.71 -17.01
C ALA A 47 -11.54 15.72 -17.79
N LEU A 48 -12.18 16.80 -18.24
CA LEU A 48 -11.53 17.99 -18.77
C LEU A 48 -11.84 19.18 -17.86
N PHE A 49 -10.82 19.95 -17.50
CA PHE A 49 -10.97 21.17 -16.71
C PHE A 49 -10.79 22.41 -17.61
N LEU A 50 -11.87 23.19 -17.75
CA LEU A 50 -11.91 24.39 -18.59
C LEU A 50 -12.01 25.67 -17.74
N GLY A 51 -11.23 26.69 -18.10
CA GLY A 51 -11.32 28.03 -17.52
C GLY A 51 -10.60 28.22 -16.18
N LEU A 52 -9.62 27.37 -15.85
CA LEU A 52 -8.84 27.51 -14.62
C LEU A 52 -7.82 28.65 -14.76
N GLY A 53 -7.90 29.65 -13.87
CA GLY A 53 -7.02 30.82 -13.89
C GLY A 53 -7.32 31.82 -15.01
N THR A 54 -8.52 31.78 -15.59
CA THR A 54 -9.00 32.75 -16.59
C THR A 54 -10.04 33.70 -15.97
N GLU A 55 -10.48 34.72 -16.72
CA GLU A 55 -11.54 35.66 -16.30
C GLU A 55 -12.95 35.03 -16.26
N ILE A 56 -13.07 33.72 -16.51
CA ILE A 56 -14.37 33.04 -16.46
C ILE A 56 -14.86 33.00 -15.02
N GLU A 57 -16.04 33.58 -14.77
CA GLU A 57 -16.64 33.71 -13.44
C GLU A 57 -16.72 32.39 -12.68
N LYS A 58 -17.00 31.28 -13.39
CA LYS A 58 -17.08 29.94 -12.82
C LYS A 58 -16.47 28.88 -13.75
N PRO A 59 -15.28 28.35 -13.44
CA PRO A 59 -14.65 27.31 -14.25
C PRO A 59 -15.52 26.05 -14.36
N THR A 60 -15.32 25.26 -15.43
CA THR A 60 -16.18 24.12 -15.78
C THR A 60 -15.39 22.82 -15.84
N ILE A 61 -15.92 21.77 -15.19
CA ILE A 61 -15.47 20.39 -15.34
C ILE A 61 -16.41 19.66 -16.30
N ILE A 62 -15.85 19.03 -17.33
CA ILE A 62 -16.55 18.07 -18.17
C ILE A 62 -16.14 16.67 -17.68
N LEU A 63 -17.03 15.99 -16.99
CA LEU A 63 -16.84 14.62 -16.50
C LEU A 63 -17.24 13.60 -17.57
N ASN A 64 -16.47 12.52 -17.68
CA ASN A 64 -16.85 11.39 -18.52
C ASN A 64 -18.08 10.66 -17.93
N SER A 65 -19.18 10.67 -18.67
CA SER A 65 -20.46 10.10 -18.22
C SER A 65 -20.42 8.58 -18.03
N LYS A 66 -19.53 7.86 -18.74
CA LYS A 66 -19.38 6.40 -18.68
C LYS A 66 -18.64 5.90 -17.44
N THR A 67 -18.10 6.80 -16.62
CA THR A 67 -17.29 6.45 -15.46
C THR A 67 -18.15 6.05 -14.25
N PHE A 68 -17.75 5.01 -13.52
CA PHE A 68 -18.45 4.57 -12.32
C PHE A 68 -18.47 5.65 -11.22
N TYR A 69 -19.53 5.66 -10.40
CA TYR A 69 -19.76 6.65 -9.34
C TYR A 69 -18.54 6.92 -8.45
N ARG A 70 -17.86 5.87 -7.96
CA ARG A 70 -16.69 6.02 -7.06
C ARG A 70 -15.50 6.67 -7.75
N ARG A 71 -15.31 6.39 -9.03
CA ARG A 71 -14.26 7.00 -9.85
C ARG A 71 -14.61 8.46 -10.16
N LYS A 72 -15.87 8.76 -10.53
CA LYS A 72 -16.37 10.15 -10.65
C LYS A 72 -16.16 10.95 -9.37
N ARG A 73 -16.43 10.35 -8.20
CA ARG A 73 -16.19 10.98 -6.89
C ARG A 73 -14.72 11.35 -6.68
N PHE A 74 -13.79 10.45 -7.00
CA PHE A 74 -12.36 10.74 -6.90
C PHE A 74 -11.92 11.80 -7.91
N THR A 75 -12.37 11.69 -9.16
CA THR A 75 -12.12 12.69 -10.21
C THR A 75 -12.58 14.08 -9.77
N LEU A 76 -13.79 14.22 -9.24
CA LEU A 76 -14.27 15.50 -8.72
C LEU A 76 -13.41 16.06 -7.57
N ALA A 77 -12.95 15.22 -6.65
CA ALA A 77 -12.05 15.63 -5.59
C ALA A 77 -10.66 16.07 -6.13
N HIS A 78 -10.18 15.38 -7.17
CA HIS A 78 -8.94 15.71 -7.89
C HIS A 78 -9.06 17.05 -8.59
N GLU A 79 -10.13 17.29 -9.35
CA GLU A 79 -10.38 18.60 -9.98
C GLU A 79 -10.50 19.71 -8.93
N ILE A 80 -11.17 19.46 -7.81
CA ILE A 80 -11.23 20.43 -6.70
C ILE A 80 -9.84 20.73 -6.13
N GLY A 81 -8.92 19.77 -6.16
CA GLY A 81 -7.50 19.99 -5.87
C GLY A 81 -6.87 20.99 -6.83
N HIS A 82 -7.06 20.80 -8.15
CA HIS A 82 -6.63 21.78 -9.14
C HIS A 82 -7.22 23.17 -8.94
N TYR A 83 -8.48 23.27 -8.53
CA TYR A 83 -9.09 24.55 -8.23
C TYR A 83 -8.47 25.28 -7.03
N PHE A 84 -8.20 24.55 -5.94
CA PHE A 84 -7.72 25.18 -4.70
C PHE A 84 -6.20 25.40 -4.66
N ILE A 85 -5.41 24.61 -5.39
CA ILE A 85 -3.95 24.73 -5.38
C ILE A 85 -3.53 25.93 -6.24
N PRO A 86 -2.93 27.00 -5.66
CA PRO A 86 -2.81 28.29 -6.34
C PRO A 86 -1.97 28.31 -7.63
N TRP A 87 -0.99 27.41 -7.75
CA TRP A 87 -0.11 27.33 -8.92
C TRP A 87 -0.63 26.37 -10.00
N HIS A 88 -1.79 25.74 -9.78
CA HIS A 88 -2.47 24.96 -10.82
C HIS A 88 -3.25 25.92 -11.72
N VAL A 89 -2.62 26.35 -12.81
CA VAL A 89 -3.20 27.33 -13.76
C VAL A 89 -3.22 26.80 -15.19
N GLY A 90 -4.14 27.31 -16.01
CA GLY A 90 -4.25 26.96 -17.43
C GLY A 90 -5.15 25.75 -17.72
N LEU A 91 -5.08 25.23 -18.94
CA LEU A 91 -5.85 24.04 -19.36
C LEU A 91 -5.26 22.78 -18.73
N ILE A 92 -6.07 22.07 -17.93
CA ILE A 92 -5.68 20.79 -17.32
C ILE A 92 -6.50 19.67 -17.95
N ILE A 93 -5.80 18.68 -18.51
CA ILE A 93 -6.39 17.48 -19.13
C ILE A 93 -6.04 16.28 -18.26
N CYS A 94 -7.05 15.75 -17.56
CA CYS A 94 -6.84 14.76 -16.51
C CYS A 94 -6.86 13.33 -17.07
N HIS A 95 -5.81 12.55 -16.82
CA HIS A 95 -5.60 11.19 -17.35
C HIS A 95 -5.45 11.11 -18.88
N ILE A 96 -4.25 11.39 -19.39
CA ILE A 96 -3.85 11.08 -20.77
C ILE A 96 -3.12 9.72 -20.79
N ASP A 97 -3.41 8.87 -21.78
CA ASP A 97 -2.68 7.61 -22.03
C ASP A 97 -1.15 7.87 -22.00
N PRO A 98 -0.36 7.04 -21.27
CA PRO A 98 1.09 7.20 -21.16
C PRO A 98 1.84 7.36 -22.49
N LYS A 99 1.26 6.94 -23.62
CA LYS A 99 1.82 7.10 -24.97
C LYS A 99 1.87 8.55 -25.48
N TYR A 100 1.05 9.46 -24.95
CA TYR A 100 1.02 10.88 -25.36
C TYR A 100 1.75 11.80 -24.37
N ARG A 101 2.65 11.25 -23.52
CA ARG A 101 3.45 11.96 -22.49
C ARG A 101 4.56 12.87 -23.06
N LEU A 102 4.25 13.70 -24.04
CA LEU A 102 5.11 14.83 -24.42
C LEU A 102 4.72 16.06 -23.59
N ARG A 103 5.26 16.18 -22.36
CA ARG A 103 5.67 17.43 -21.64
C ARG A 103 5.89 17.25 -20.12
N ASN A 104 7.06 17.71 -19.67
CA ASN A 104 7.50 18.30 -18.37
C ASN A 104 7.19 17.63 -17.01
N ASN A 105 8.23 17.48 -16.18
CA ASN A 105 8.16 17.06 -14.77
C ASN A 105 7.12 17.85 -13.94
N ILE A 106 6.95 19.15 -14.25
CA ILE A 106 6.01 20.05 -13.58
C ILE A 106 4.56 19.53 -13.65
N TYR A 107 4.10 19.07 -14.83
CA TYR A 107 2.74 18.53 -14.96
C TYR A 107 2.56 17.25 -14.14
N ARG A 108 3.58 16.39 -14.07
CA ARG A 108 3.53 15.18 -13.25
C ARG A 108 3.44 15.51 -11.76
N GLU A 109 4.14 16.55 -11.33
CA GLU A 109 4.08 17.03 -9.95
C GLU A 109 2.70 17.58 -9.62
N MET A 110 2.12 18.43 -10.48
CA MET A 110 0.77 18.97 -10.31
C MET A 110 -0.31 17.86 -10.19
N GLU A 111 -0.28 16.87 -11.09
CA GLU A 111 -1.19 15.71 -11.02
C GLU A 111 -1.01 14.93 -9.71
N ALA A 112 0.24 14.76 -9.27
CA ALA A 112 0.54 14.08 -8.03
C ALA A 112 0.08 14.87 -6.80
N GLU A 113 0.17 16.20 -6.83
CA GLU A 113 -0.35 17.10 -5.81
C GLU A 113 -1.88 17.05 -5.74
N ALA A 114 -2.57 17.15 -6.87
CA ALA A 114 -4.03 17.03 -6.95
C ALA A 114 -4.52 15.66 -6.44
N ASN A 115 -3.82 14.58 -6.77
CA ASN A 115 -4.11 13.24 -6.24
C ASN A 115 -3.94 13.14 -4.72
N ARG A 116 -2.89 13.76 -4.15
CA ARG A 116 -2.66 13.79 -2.70
C ARG A 116 -3.70 14.66 -1.98
N PHE A 117 -4.06 15.80 -2.56
CA PHE A 117 -5.16 16.65 -2.09
C PHE A 117 -6.48 15.87 -2.06
N ALA A 118 -6.85 15.22 -3.17
CA ALA A 118 -8.10 14.46 -3.29
C ALA A 118 -8.16 13.31 -2.28
N SER A 119 -7.05 12.60 -2.12
CA SER A 119 -6.93 11.49 -1.17
C SER A 119 -7.13 11.96 0.27
N GLU A 120 -6.51 13.07 0.67
CA GLU A 120 -6.68 13.65 2.02
C GLU A 120 -8.09 14.22 2.23
N LEU A 121 -8.70 14.84 1.21
CA LEU A 121 -10.07 15.37 1.30
C LEU A 121 -11.11 14.26 1.48
N LEU A 122 -10.96 13.15 0.75
CA LEU A 122 -11.89 12.03 0.78
C LEU A 122 -11.65 11.07 1.95
N MET A 123 -10.39 10.86 2.33
CA MET A 123 -9.96 9.97 3.41
C MET A 123 -8.92 10.68 4.29
N PRO A 124 -9.33 11.61 5.16
CA PRO A 124 -8.41 12.35 6.01
C PRO A 124 -7.57 11.42 6.89
N GLU A 125 -6.27 11.69 6.98
CA GLU A 125 -5.34 10.89 7.78
C GLU A 125 -5.80 10.75 9.25
N SER A 126 -6.26 11.85 9.84
CA SER A 126 -6.79 11.86 11.22
C SER A 126 -7.94 10.87 11.42
N TRP A 127 -8.89 10.86 10.48
CA TRP A 127 -10.03 9.98 10.54
C TRP A 127 -9.66 8.50 10.35
N VAL A 128 -8.79 8.20 9.38
CA VAL A 128 -8.33 6.82 9.14
C VAL A 128 -7.57 6.30 10.35
N THR A 129 -6.65 7.10 10.91
CA THR A 129 -5.87 6.72 12.09
C THR A 129 -6.76 6.53 13.33
N ASP A 130 -7.80 7.35 13.51
CA ASP A 130 -8.75 7.20 14.61
C ASP A 130 -9.59 5.93 14.50
N ILE A 131 -9.98 5.52 13.29
CA ILE A 131 -10.68 4.24 13.09
C ILE A 131 -9.74 3.06 13.40
N ILE A 132 -8.47 3.14 12.99
CA ILE A 132 -7.48 2.10 13.28
C ILE A 132 -7.25 1.97 14.80
N LYS A 133 -7.13 3.10 15.52
CA LYS A 133 -6.92 3.11 16.98
C LYS A 133 -8.06 2.49 17.78
N LYS A 134 -9.28 2.49 17.23
CA LYS A 134 -10.44 1.84 17.86
C LYS A 134 -10.34 0.30 17.88
N ASN A 135 -9.25 -0.27 17.34
CA ASN A 135 -8.95 -1.71 17.34
C ASN A 135 -10.07 -2.57 16.74
N GLU A 136 -10.79 -2.01 15.76
CA GLU A 136 -11.77 -2.76 14.98
C GLU A 136 -11.05 -3.80 14.09
N LYS A 137 -11.72 -4.92 13.78
CA LYS A 137 -11.20 -5.89 12.80
C LYS A 137 -11.02 -5.22 11.44
N ILE A 138 -9.99 -5.62 10.68
CA ILE A 138 -9.66 -4.99 9.39
C ILE A 138 -10.85 -4.97 8.41
N LYS A 139 -11.67 -6.03 8.41
CA LYS A 139 -12.92 -6.11 7.64
C LYS A 139 -13.87 -4.95 7.95
N THR A 140 -14.07 -4.65 9.24
CA THR A 140 -14.95 -3.58 9.70
C THR A 140 -14.42 -2.22 9.26
N ILE A 141 -13.11 -2.00 9.40
CA ILE A 141 -12.45 -0.77 8.99
C ILE A 141 -12.61 -0.53 7.49
N ILE A 142 -12.31 -1.53 6.65
CA ILE A 142 -12.44 -1.42 5.19
C ILE A 142 -13.88 -1.14 4.80
N ASN A 143 -14.85 -1.85 5.35
CA ASN A 143 -16.27 -1.63 5.04
C ASN A 143 -16.72 -0.22 5.41
N LYS A 144 -16.25 0.31 6.54
CA LYS A 144 -16.51 1.68 6.98
C LYS A 144 -15.87 2.73 6.08
N ILE A 145 -14.67 2.46 5.56
CA ILE A 145 -14.05 3.34 4.57
C ILE A 145 -14.81 3.27 3.25
N TYR A 146 -15.10 2.07 2.78
CA TYR A 146 -15.82 1.84 1.52
C TYR A 146 -17.20 2.51 1.49
N SER A 147 -17.93 2.52 2.62
CA SER A 147 -19.24 3.19 2.71
C SER A 147 -19.19 4.71 2.50
N THR A 148 -18.01 5.34 2.63
CA THR A 148 -17.82 6.79 2.38
C THR A 148 -17.75 7.18 0.90
N GLY A 149 -17.84 6.21 -0.01
CA GLY A 149 -17.84 6.49 -1.44
C GLY A 149 -16.57 6.10 -2.18
N VAL A 150 -15.49 5.75 -1.49
CA VAL A 150 -14.18 5.43 -2.07
C VAL A 150 -14.08 3.99 -2.56
N SER A 151 -13.19 3.72 -3.51
CA SER A 151 -12.94 2.36 -4.01
C SER A 151 -12.20 1.50 -2.99
N TYR A 152 -12.31 0.18 -3.11
CA TYR A 152 -11.53 -0.75 -2.27
C TYR A 152 -10.02 -0.55 -2.44
N LEU A 153 -9.54 -0.33 -3.67
CA LEU A 153 -8.13 -0.09 -3.92
C LEU A 153 -7.62 1.15 -3.17
N ALA A 154 -8.35 2.27 -3.26
CA ALA A 154 -7.98 3.50 -2.56
C ALA A 154 -8.00 3.30 -1.03
N ALA A 155 -9.04 2.63 -0.52
CA ALA A 155 -9.14 2.29 0.91
C ALA A 155 -7.96 1.42 1.38
N ASN A 156 -7.61 0.40 0.62
CA ASN A 156 -6.53 -0.52 0.96
C ASN A 156 -5.15 0.17 0.99
N LEU A 157 -4.86 0.98 -0.02
CA LEU A 157 -3.61 1.76 -0.09
C LEU A 157 -3.50 2.74 1.08
N ALA A 158 -4.59 3.45 1.40
CA ALA A 158 -4.63 4.36 2.54
C ALA A 158 -4.39 3.62 3.87
N LEU A 159 -5.01 2.45 4.06
CA LEU A 159 -4.83 1.64 5.26
C LEU A 159 -3.38 1.18 5.45
N CYS A 160 -2.72 0.69 4.41
CA CYS A 160 -1.32 0.27 4.50
C CYS A 160 -0.37 1.40 4.93
N LYS A 161 -0.70 2.66 4.62
CA LYS A 161 0.11 3.81 5.06
C LYS A 161 0.07 4.00 6.59
N PHE A 162 -1.07 3.70 7.23
CA PHE A 162 -1.34 4.06 8.62
C PHE A 162 -1.45 2.88 9.59
N LEU A 163 -1.64 1.66 9.07
CA LEU A 163 -1.63 0.45 9.89
C LEU A 163 -0.26 0.23 10.54
N PRO A 164 -0.22 -0.34 11.75
CA PRO A 164 1.04 -0.76 12.35
C PRO A 164 1.69 -1.89 11.51
N PRO A 165 2.99 -2.18 11.71
CA PRO A 165 3.65 -3.30 11.05
C PRO A 165 2.90 -4.63 11.26
N GLY A 166 2.90 -5.49 10.23
CA GLY A 166 2.32 -6.83 10.27
C GLY A 166 1.09 -7.01 9.38
N TYR A 167 0.86 -6.16 8.37
CA TYR A 167 -0.27 -6.30 7.46
C TYR A 167 0.17 -6.34 5.99
N LEU A 168 -0.57 -7.09 5.17
CA LEU A 168 -0.45 -7.15 3.71
C LEU A 168 -1.85 -7.23 3.11
N PHE A 169 -2.08 -6.47 2.03
CA PHE A 169 -3.17 -6.77 1.11
C PHE A 169 -2.62 -7.21 -0.24
N VAL A 170 -3.35 -8.11 -0.90
CA VAL A 170 -3.08 -8.55 -2.27
C VAL A 170 -4.39 -8.59 -3.03
N GLN A 171 -4.49 -7.85 -4.13
CA GLN A 171 -5.57 -7.93 -5.09
C GLN A 171 -5.12 -8.78 -6.28
N ILE A 172 -5.92 -9.79 -6.63
CA ILE A 172 -5.72 -10.66 -7.77
C ILE A 172 -6.87 -10.53 -8.77
N ASP A 173 -6.56 -10.70 -10.05
CA ASP A 173 -7.54 -10.81 -11.12
C ASP A 173 -8.26 -12.17 -11.10
N LYS A 174 -9.23 -12.35 -12.01
CA LYS A 174 -9.94 -13.63 -12.21
C LYS A 174 -9.05 -14.83 -12.55
N ASN A 175 -7.82 -14.60 -13.00
CA ASN A 175 -6.85 -15.64 -13.36
C ASN A 175 -5.89 -15.97 -12.19
N GLY A 176 -6.07 -15.31 -11.03
CA GLY A 176 -5.19 -15.46 -9.87
C GLY A 176 -3.85 -14.72 -9.99
N GLN A 177 -3.73 -13.77 -10.92
CA GLN A 177 -2.53 -12.94 -11.07
C GLN A 177 -2.66 -11.67 -10.23
N VAL A 178 -1.57 -11.26 -9.57
CA VAL A 178 -1.56 -10.06 -8.74
C VAL A 178 -1.71 -8.80 -9.59
N GLU A 179 -2.70 -7.98 -9.30
CA GLU A 179 -2.87 -6.66 -9.90
C GLU A 179 -2.27 -5.56 -9.04
N TYR A 180 -2.50 -5.65 -7.72
CA TYR A 180 -2.03 -4.69 -6.72
C TYR A 180 -1.66 -5.44 -5.44
N SER A 181 -0.62 -4.99 -4.77
CA SER A 181 -0.26 -5.48 -3.45
C SER A 181 0.44 -4.37 -2.69
N GLU A 182 0.21 -4.30 -1.39
CA GLU A 182 0.93 -3.37 -0.52
C GLU A 182 0.93 -3.88 0.91
N LYS A 183 1.98 -3.53 1.65
CA LYS A 183 2.12 -3.88 3.07
C LYS A 183 2.06 -2.67 3.95
N SER A 184 1.72 -2.88 5.23
CA SER A 184 1.93 -1.82 6.21
C SER A 184 3.41 -1.54 6.41
N LYS A 185 3.77 -0.28 6.62
CA LYS A 185 5.16 0.16 6.78
C LYS A 185 5.85 -0.63 7.90
N GLY A 186 7.06 -1.12 7.63
CA GLY A 186 7.83 -1.94 8.56
C GLY A 186 7.43 -3.43 8.58
N SER A 187 6.44 -3.88 7.81
CA SER A 187 6.16 -5.33 7.75
C SER A 187 7.31 -6.10 7.11
N GLY A 188 7.64 -7.29 7.64
CA GLY A 188 8.71 -8.14 7.12
C GLY A 188 8.42 -8.69 5.73
N VAL A 189 7.19 -9.14 5.52
CA VAL A 189 6.66 -9.63 4.25
C VAL A 189 7.01 -8.72 3.06
N ALA A 190 7.39 -9.32 1.93
CA ALA A 190 7.47 -8.63 0.65
C ALA A 190 6.11 -8.73 -0.06
N PRO A 191 5.53 -7.63 -0.56
CA PRO A 191 4.33 -7.71 -1.38
C PRO A 191 4.67 -8.46 -2.68
N PRO A 192 3.82 -9.39 -3.15
CA PRO A 192 4.05 -10.09 -4.42
C PRO A 192 3.96 -9.09 -5.59
N SER A 193 4.74 -9.31 -6.64
CA SER A 193 4.85 -8.37 -7.76
C SER A 193 3.62 -8.45 -8.67
N LYS A 194 3.29 -7.34 -9.34
CA LYS A 194 2.23 -7.32 -10.35
C LYS A 194 2.51 -8.35 -11.45
N GLY A 195 1.50 -9.13 -11.82
CA GLY A 195 1.56 -10.21 -12.81
C GLY A 195 2.02 -11.57 -12.26
N GLU A 196 2.51 -11.64 -11.02
CA GLU A 196 2.85 -12.93 -10.39
C GLU A 196 1.58 -13.73 -10.08
N LYS A 197 1.69 -15.06 -10.19
CA LYS A 197 0.62 -15.97 -9.76
C LYS A 197 0.60 -16.02 -8.23
N PHE A 198 -0.55 -15.71 -7.64
CA PHE A 198 -0.67 -15.64 -6.20
C PHE A 198 -0.91 -17.01 -5.58
N ASP A 199 -0.05 -17.43 -4.65
CA ASP A 199 -0.25 -18.62 -3.83
C ASP A 199 -0.48 -18.23 -2.36
N ILE A 200 -1.72 -18.43 -1.91
CA ILE A 200 -2.11 -18.17 -0.52
C ILE A 200 -1.45 -19.15 0.47
N ALA A 201 -1.05 -20.35 0.03
CA ALA A 201 -0.47 -21.36 0.90
C ALA A 201 0.84 -20.90 1.57
N LEU A 202 1.59 -20.03 0.89
CA LEU A 202 2.84 -19.43 1.38
C LEU A 202 2.68 -18.70 2.73
N TYR A 203 1.48 -18.20 3.02
CA TYR A 203 1.23 -17.37 4.20
C TYR A 203 0.58 -18.12 5.36
N LYS A 204 0.06 -19.34 5.16
CA LYS A 204 -0.78 -20.06 6.13
C LYS A 204 -0.15 -20.20 7.52
N GLU A 205 1.15 -20.48 7.60
CA GLU A 205 1.85 -20.71 8.87
C GLU A 205 2.11 -19.41 9.66
N VAL A 206 2.19 -18.28 8.96
CA VAL A 206 2.66 -16.99 9.53
C VAL A 206 1.55 -16.00 9.82
N VAL A 207 0.33 -16.26 9.35
CA VAL A 207 -0.82 -15.37 9.52
C VAL A 207 -1.58 -15.68 10.81
N SER A 208 -2.02 -14.64 11.50
CA SER A 208 -2.95 -14.73 12.62
C SER A 208 -4.40 -14.51 12.19
N GLU A 209 -4.61 -13.69 11.16
CA GLU A 209 -5.93 -13.40 10.60
C GLU A 209 -5.83 -13.30 9.08
N HIS A 210 -6.84 -13.83 8.39
CA HIS A 210 -7.01 -13.72 6.94
C HIS A 210 -8.47 -13.39 6.62
N TYR A 211 -8.67 -12.49 5.67
CA TYR A 211 -9.99 -12.07 5.19
C TYR A 211 -9.98 -11.85 3.67
N THR A 212 -11.12 -12.07 3.02
CA THR A 212 -11.28 -11.86 1.57
C THR A 212 -12.48 -11.00 1.22
N ILE A 213 -12.29 -10.14 0.23
CA ILE A 213 -13.34 -9.39 -0.47
C ILE A 213 -13.27 -9.82 -1.94
N GLU A 214 -14.38 -10.17 -2.56
CA GLU A 214 -14.39 -10.57 -3.97
C GLU A 214 -15.59 -9.97 -4.69
N ASN A 215 -15.42 -9.79 -6.00
CA ASN A 215 -16.47 -9.50 -6.96
C ASN A 215 -16.14 -10.22 -8.28
N ASP A 216 -16.94 -10.01 -9.31
CA ASP A 216 -16.80 -10.69 -10.60
C ASP A 216 -15.48 -10.40 -11.34
N PHE A 217 -14.75 -9.36 -10.93
CA PHE A 217 -13.55 -8.89 -11.62
C PHE A 217 -12.26 -9.23 -10.87
N TYR A 218 -12.28 -9.17 -9.54
CA TYR A 218 -11.09 -9.33 -8.73
C TYR A 218 -11.40 -9.88 -7.32
N LYS A 219 -10.36 -10.38 -6.67
CA LYS A 219 -10.38 -10.81 -5.27
C LYS A 219 -9.26 -10.14 -4.50
N ILE A 220 -9.58 -9.61 -3.32
CA ILE A 220 -8.65 -8.98 -2.39
C ILE A 220 -8.47 -9.90 -1.19
N HIS A 221 -7.23 -10.21 -0.86
CA HIS A 221 -6.81 -10.92 0.34
C HIS A 221 -6.17 -9.94 1.31
N TRP A 222 -6.61 -9.96 2.56
CA TRP A 222 -5.99 -9.24 3.67
C TRP A 222 -5.38 -10.22 4.66
N PHE A 223 -4.14 -9.96 5.05
CA PHE A 223 -3.39 -10.76 6.00
C PHE A 223 -2.94 -9.89 7.18
N LYS A 224 -3.11 -10.41 8.39
CA LYS A 224 -2.42 -9.94 9.59
C LYS A 224 -1.45 -11.02 10.02
N PHE A 225 -0.19 -10.66 10.18
CA PHE A 225 0.88 -11.59 10.52
C PHE A 225 1.06 -11.72 12.03
N LYS A 226 1.44 -12.93 12.47
CA LYS A 226 1.79 -13.20 13.87
C LYS A 226 2.98 -12.33 14.28
N LYS A 227 2.84 -11.58 15.39
CA LYS A 227 3.93 -10.76 15.94
C LYS A 227 5.06 -11.62 16.52
N SER A 228 4.72 -12.78 17.07
CA SER A 228 5.69 -13.70 17.67
C SER A 228 5.33 -15.14 17.30
N LEU A 229 6.15 -15.76 16.47
CA LEU A 229 6.16 -17.17 16.16
C LEU A 229 6.94 -17.93 17.23
N SER A 230 6.50 -19.16 17.48
CA SER A 230 7.22 -20.10 18.33
C SER A 230 8.57 -20.44 17.70
N LYS A 231 9.66 -20.08 18.37
CA LYS A 231 11.01 -20.45 17.94
C LYS A 231 11.24 -21.95 18.17
N ILE A 232 11.97 -22.56 17.26
CA ILE A 232 12.50 -23.91 17.48
C ILE A 232 13.56 -23.84 18.57
N LYS A 233 13.36 -24.62 19.65
CA LYS A 233 14.26 -24.68 20.80
C LYS A 233 15.39 -25.67 20.52
N ALA A 234 16.60 -25.16 20.30
CA ALA A 234 17.82 -25.98 20.27
C ALA A 234 18.30 -26.31 21.68
N LYS A 235 17.60 -27.20 22.41
CA LYS A 235 18.03 -27.59 23.77
C LYS A 235 19.42 -28.26 23.79
N LYS A 236 19.90 -28.82 22.68
CA LYS A 236 21.21 -29.52 22.60
C LYS A 236 22.13 -29.07 21.45
N ASP A 237 21.67 -28.25 20.50
CA ASP A 237 22.50 -27.82 19.37
C ASP A 237 23.36 -26.60 19.74
N LYS A 238 24.68 -26.77 19.73
CA LYS A 238 25.68 -25.74 20.09
C LYS A 238 26.20 -24.93 18.89
N ARG A 239 25.76 -25.23 17.66
CA ARG A 239 26.23 -24.52 16.46
C ARG A 239 25.71 -23.09 16.45
N ASP A 240 26.52 -22.17 15.93
CA ASP A 240 26.12 -20.80 15.61
C ASP A 240 25.33 -20.75 14.28
N SER A 241 24.76 -19.58 13.94
CA SER A 241 23.99 -19.46 12.70
C SER A 241 24.84 -19.75 11.45
N LYS A 242 26.13 -19.41 11.45
CA LYS A 242 27.03 -19.61 10.31
C LYS A 242 27.26 -21.08 10.02
N LYS A 243 27.53 -21.88 11.07
CA LYS A 243 27.78 -23.31 10.96
C LYS A 243 26.52 -24.06 10.55
N ILE A 244 25.36 -23.74 11.14
CA ILE A 244 24.08 -24.36 10.74
C ILE A 244 23.79 -24.13 9.26
N LEU A 245 23.95 -22.89 8.78
CA LEU A 245 23.70 -22.57 7.39
C LEU A 245 24.68 -23.28 6.46
N ARG A 246 25.97 -23.34 6.82
CA ARG A 246 27.00 -24.04 6.04
C ARG A 246 26.71 -25.54 5.93
N ASP A 247 26.31 -26.17 7.02
CA ASP A 247 25.98 -27.60 7.05
C ASP A 247 24.76 -27.88 6.15
N LEU A 248 23.71 -27.04 6.21
CA LEU A 248 22.49 -27.18 5.41
C LEU A 248 22.75 -27.15 3.90
N ILE A 249 23.61 -26.24 3.44
CA ILE A 249 23.87 -26.03 2.00
C ILE A 249 25.16 -26.70 1.52
N GLY A 250 25.82 -27.48 2.38
CA GLY A 250 27.16 -28.04 2.14
C GLY A 250 27.21 -29.00 0.95
N ASN A 251 26.10 -29.63 0.61
CA ASN A 251 25.99 -30.57 -0.53
C ASN A 251 25.60 -29.89 -1.85
N ILE A 252 25.30 -28.59 -1.84
CA ILE A 252 24.95 -27.84 -3.05
C ILE A 252 26.23 -27.49 -3.81
N GLU A 253 26.23 -27.65 -5.13
CA GLU A 253 27.31 -27.24 -6.04
C GLU A 253 27.81 -25.80 -5.75
N GLN A 254 29.13 -25.59 -5.80
CA GLN A 254 29.78 -24.37 -5.30
C GLN A 254 29.19 -23.06 -5.87
N ASN A 255 28.95 -22.98 -7.17
CA ASN A 255 28.40 -21.78 -7.82
C ASN A 255 26.97 -21.48 -7.34
N LYS A 256 26.11 -22.51 -7.30
CA LYS A 256 24.73 -22.39 -6.81
C LYS A 256 24.68 -22.06 -5.32
N ARG A 257 25.61 -22.61 -4.54
CA ARG A 257 25.76 -22.34 -3.11
C ARG A 257 26.08 -20.87 -2.84
N LEU A 258 27.02 -20.28 -3.59
CA LEU A 258 27.37 -18.87 -3.47
C LEU A 258 26.17 -17.97 -3.81
N GLN A 259 25.48 -18.25 -4.92
CA GLN A 259 24.28 -17.50 -5.30
C GLN A 259 23.19 -17.57 -4.22
N LEU A 260 22.93 -18.75 -3.66
CA LEU A 260 21.96 -18.92 -2.57
C LEU A 260 22.37 -18.15 -1.31
N LEU A 261 23.65 -18.21 -0.91
CA LEU A 261 24.17 -17.45 0.22
C LEU A 261 24.00 -15.94 0.04
N HIS A 262 24.29 -15.41 -1.15
CA HIS A 262 24.07 -13.99 -1.45
C HIS A 262 22.60 -13.60 -1.30
N LYS A 263 21.67 -14.42 -1.78
CA LYS A 263 20.22 -14.18 -1.62
C LYS A 263 19.78 -14.22 -0.16
N ILE A 264 20.20 -15.25 0.59
CA ILE A 264 19.90 -15.37 2.03
C ILE A 264 20.44 -14.16 2.79
N ASN A 265 21.69 -13.77 2.51
CA ASN A 265 22.30 -12.60 3.16
C ASN A 265 21.59 -11.31 2.78
N GLY A 266 21.15 -11.15 1.53
CA GLY A 266 20.34 -10.01 1.11
C GLY A 266 19.01 -9.92 1.87
N VAL A 267 18.36 -11.05 2.16
CA VAL A 267 17.12 -11.08 2.94
C VAL A 267 17.36 -10.73 4.41
N VAL A 268 18.40 -11.30 5.03
CA VAL A 268 18.77 -11.08 6.44
C VAL A 268 19.30 -9.66 6.64
N GLY A 269 20.18 -9.17 5.77
CA GLY A 269 20.81 -7.85 5.89
C GLY A 269 19.83 -6.69 5.62
N ALA A 270 18.74 -6.94 4.91
CA ALA A 270 17.68 -5.95 4.70
C ALA A 270 16.75 -5.75 5.92
N THR A 271 17.12 -6.23 7.11
CA THR A 271 16.54 -5.77 8.38
C THR A 271 16.90 -4.31 8.57
N ASN A 272 15.93 -3.41 8.35
CA ASN A 272 16.15 -1.96 8.46
C ASN A 272 16.68 -1.59 9.86
N SER A 273 17.72 -0.77 9.92
CA SER A 273 18.24 -0.16 11.15
C SER A 273 17.20 0.68 11.93
N MET A 274 16.08 1.05 11.28
CA MET A 274 14.96 1.79 11.87
C MET A 274 13.97 0.92 12.65
N GLN A 275 14.15 -0.41 12.68
CA GLN A 275 13.20 -1.32 13.32
C GLN A 275 13.83 -1.91 14.59
N SER A 276 13.45 -1.38 15.75
CA SER A 276 13.80 -1.97 17.04
C SER A 276 12.88 -3.15 17.30
N PHE A 277 13.46 -4.34 17.44
CA PHE A 277 12.74 -5.53 17.85
C PHE A 277 12.89 -5.69 19.35
N GLY A 278 11.77 -5.68 20.09
CA GLY A 278 11.84 -5.74 21.55
C GLY A 278 12.26 -7.12 22.08
N LYS A 279 12.13 -8.16 21.27
CA LYS A 279 12.47 -9.55 21.61
C LYS A 279 13.00 -10.30 20.38
N ASP A 280 13.84 -11.30 20.63
CA ASP A 280 14.38 -12.20 19.59
C ASP A 280 13.28 -13.03 18.87
N THR A 281 12.13 -13.25 19.50
CA THR A 281 10.94 -13.87 18.88
C THR A 281 10.28 -12.99 17.83
N GLU A 282 10.30 -11.67 18.01
CA GLU A 282 9.77 -10.72 17.02
C GLU A 282 10.69 -10.64 15.80
N MET A 283 12.02 -10.58 16.03
CA MET A 283 13.02 -10.66 14.96
C MET A 283 12.94 -11.99 14.20
N TYR A 284 12.78 -13.12 14.91
CA TYR A 284 12.56 -14.43 14.29
C TYR A 284 11.34 -14.41 13.36
N SER A 285 10.22 -13.87 13.85
CA SER A 285 8.97 -13.79 13.08
C SER A 285 9.12 -12.92 11.84
N PHE A 286 9.82 -11.79 11.99
CA PHE A 286 10.12 -10.89 10.89
C PHE A 286 10.95 -11.57 9.80
N LEU A 287 12.05 -12.24 10.17
CA LEU A 287 12.88 -12.98 9.23
C LEU A 287 12.10 -14.12 8.56
N TYR A 288 11.34 -14.90 9.33
CA TYR A 288 10.52 -15.98 8.79
C TYR A 288 9.55 -15.45 7.72
N GLN A 289 8.82 -14.37 8.02
CA GLN A 289 7.88 -13.75 7.08
C GLN A 289 8.57 -13.27 5.80
N ARG A 290 9.80 -12.75 5.88
CA ARG A 290 10.59 -12.36 4.71
C ARG A 290 10.88 -13.55 3.80
N PHE A 291 11.36 -14.65 4.36
CA PHE A 291 11.64 -15.86 3.59
C PHE A 291 10.35 -16.47 3.03
N ALA A 292 9.26 -16.49 3.78
CA ALA A 292 7.98 -17.03 3.34
C ALA A 292 7.42 -16.29 2.12
N SER A 293 7.65 -14.98 2.05
CA SER A 293 7.18 -14.11 0.94
C SER A 293 8.07 -14.13 -0.31
N LYS A 294 9.14 -14.92 -0.33
CA LYS A 294 10.07 -14.98 -1.46
C LYS A 294 9.96 -16.35 -2.13
N ASN A 295 9.28 -16.42 -3.27
CA ASN A 295 9.05 -17.68 -4.01
C ASN A 295 10.34 -18.48 -4.25
N GLU A 296 11.45 -17.80 -4.51
CA GLU A 296 12.77 -18.41 -4.74
C GLU A 296 13.49 -18.90 -3.48
N LEU A 297 12.99 -18.60 -2.27
CA LEU A 297 13.64 -18.94 -0.99
C LEU A 297 12.68 -19.57 0.02
N CYS A 298 11.37 -19.51 -0.20
CA CYS A 298 10.36 -20.02 0.75
C CYS A 298 10.52 -21.52 0.99
N PHE A 299 11.04 -22.27 0.02
CA PHE A 299 11.36 -23.69 0.15
C PHE A 299 12.34 -23.98 1.29
N LEU A 300 13.21 -23.03 1.67
CA LEU A 300 14.15 -23.18 2.78
C LEU A 300 13.41 -23.34 4.11
N LEU A 301 12.20 -22.78 4.24
CA LEU A 301 11.40 -22.92 5.46
C LEU A 301 10.84 -24.33 5.67
N ASN A 302 10.98 -25.23 4.70
CA ASN A 302 10.63 -26.64 4.88
C ASN A 302 11.69 -27.41 5.68
N TYR A 303 12.91 -26.88 5.82
CA TYR A 303 13.99 -27.51 6.58
C TYR A 303 14.01 -27.03 8.03
N GLU A 304 13.96 -27.97 8.97
CA GLU A 304 14.06 -27.69 10.41
C GLU A 304 15.40 -27.01 10.75
N GLU A 305 16.49 -27.39 10.09
CA GLU A 305 17.81 -26.75 10.24
C GLU A 305 17.77 -25.28 9.82
N PHE A 306 17.01 -24.93 8.78
CA PHE A 306 16.90 -23.53 8.35
C PHE A 306 16.07 -22.71 9.33
N LYS A 307 14.97 -23.27 9.84
CA LYS A 307 14.20 -22.64 10.92
C LYS A 307 15.06 -22.44 12.17
N LEU A 308 15.95 -23.39 12.48
CA LEU A 308 16.91 -23.26 13.55
C LEU A 308 17.98 -22.17 13.27
N PHE A 309 18.47 -22.08 12.04
CA PHE A 309 19.34 -20.99 11.58
C PHE A 309 18.69 -19.63 11.85
N LEU A 310 17.44 -19.42 11.45
CA LEU A 310 16.71 -18.17 11.73
C LEU A 310 16.56 -17.91 13.23
N SER A 311 16.33 -18.96 14.02
CA SER A 311 16.22 -18.89 15.49
C SER A 311 17.53 -18.39 16.13
N ARG A 312 18.69 -18.91 15.69
CA ARG A 312 20.01 -18.44 16.14
C ARG A 312 20.33 -17.05 15.62
N LYS A 313 20.09 -16.79 14.33
CA LYS A 313 20.38 -15.50 13.70
C LYS A 313 19.62 -14.36 14.36
N SER A 314 18.36 -14.58 14.72
CA SER A 314 17.56 -13.58 15.45
C SER A 314 18.10 -13.28 16.85
N GLN A 315 18.68 -14.25 17.55
CA GLN A 315 19.35 -14.02 18.84
C GLN A 315 20.60 -13.16 18.66
N GLU A 316 21.45 -13.51 17.70
CA GLU A 316 22.69 -12.77 17.40
C GLU A 316 22.41 -11.30 17.05
N LEU A 317 21.37 -11.04 16.25
CA LEU A 317 21.02 -9.69 15.82
C LEU A 317 20.37 -8.84 16.93
N CYS A 318 19.64 -9.46 17.86
CA CYS A 318 19.03 -8.74 18.99
C CYS A 318 20.01 -8.41 20.12
N ILE A 319 21.10 -9.16 20.28
CA ILE A 319 22.17 -8.86 21.27
C ILE A 319 23.01 -7.64 20.83
N SER A 320 22.93 -7.27 19.55
CA SER A 320 23.77 -6.23 18.93
C SER A 320 23.09 -4.85 18.81
N GLN A 321 21.93 -4.65 19.45
CA GLN A 321 21.19 -3.38 19.53
C GLN A 321 21.21 -2.84 20.96
#